data_AF-A0A6F9CJ91-F1
#
_entry.id   AF-A0A6F9CJ91-F1
#
_cell.length_a   1.000
_cell.length_b   1.000
_cell.length_c   1.000
_cell.angle_alpha   90.00
_cell.angle_beta   90.00
_cell.angle_gamma   90.00
#
_symmetry.space_group_name_H-M   'P 1'
#
loop_
_entity.id
_entity.type
_entity.pdbx_description
1 polymer ?
#
loop_
_entity_poly.entity_id
_entity_poly.type
_entity_poly.pdbx_seq_one_letter_code
_entity_poly.pdbx_strand_id
1 'polypeptide(L)'
;MKDNFLIKIETWHKPDMGDQANVHGLDPEQWKKTEVVYIDIADKTQVDAKDYKPEEDPAIFKSEKTGRGPLGPNWKQEKRLFTKFHRQLFCLIDKWIGLTMEDIRRIEEETQKELDEMREKDPVKGSSASED
;
A
#
# COMPACT_ATOMS: atom_id res chain seq x y z
N MET A 1 -9.46 21.57 16.06
CA MET A 1 -9.78 20.65 14.95
C MET A 1 -11.20 20.12 15.08
N LYS A 2 -11.57 19.29 16.08
CA LYS A 2 -12.97 18.85 16.29
C LYS A 2 -13.62 18.40 14.96
N ASP A 3 -14.81 18.89 14.63
CA ASP A 3 -15.58 18.53 13.45
C ASP A 3 -15.06 19.16 12.14
N ASN A 4 -14.08 20.06 12.22
CA ASN A 4 -13.51 20.77 11.06
C ASN A 4 -12.38 19.97 10.37
N PHE A 5 -12.06 18.76 10.84
CA PHE A 5 -11.03 17.91 10.25
C PHE A 5 -11.44 16.43 10.33
N LEU A 6 -11.52 15.78 9.18
CA LEU A 6 -11.81 14.35 9.06
C LEU A 6 -11.00 13.78 7.89
N ILE A 7 -10.27 12.69 8.15
CA ILE A 7 -9.78 11.78 7.13
C ILE A 7 -10.50 10.46 7.37
N LYS A 8 -11.27 10.00 6.39
CA LYS A 8 -11.99 8.72 6.43
C LYS A 8 -11.50 7.86 5.27
N ILE A 9 -11.01 6.66 5.57
CA ILE A 9 -10.60 5.66 4.58
C ILE A 9 -11.58 4.50 4.71
N GLU A 10 -12.31 4.21 3.64
CA GLU A 10 -13.19 3.04 3.54
C GLU A 10 -12.63 2.18 2.41
N THR A 11 -12.58 0.85 2.58
CA THR A 11 -11.91 -0.04 1.62
C THR A 11 -12.69 -1.33 1.43
N TRP A 12 -12.89 -1.71 0.17
CA TRP A 12 -13.42 -3.01 -0.23
C TRP A 12 -12.35 -3.85 -0.91
N HIS A 13 -12.09 -5.03 -0.38
CA HIS A 13 -11.27 -6.04 -1.06
C HIS A 13 -12.22 -6.92 -1.90
N LYS A 14 -12.10 -6.88 -3.23
CA LYS A 14 -12.89 -7.69 -4.16
C LYS A 14 -11.99 -8.66 -4.93
N PRO A 15 -12.48 -9.88 -5.27
CA PRO A 15 -11.74 -10.85 -6.07
C PRO A 15 -11.90 -10.60 -7.58
N ASP A 16 -11.69 -9.35 -8.01
CA ASP A 16 -11.83 -8.90 -9.40
C ASP A 16 -10.59 -8.10 -9.85
N MET A 17 -10.71 -7.32 -10.94
CA MET A 17 -9.62 -6.51 -11.48
C MET A 17 -9.74 -5.01 -11.20
N GLY A 18 -10.74 -4.57 -10.42
CA GLY A 18 -11.05 -3.16 -10.17
C GLY A 18 -12.07 -2.56 -11.14
N ASP A 19 -12.84 -3.40 -11.85
CA ASP A 19 -13.81 -3.04 -12.88
C ASP A 19 -15.19 -2.61 -12.33
N GLN A 20 -15.45 -2.79 -11.03
CA GLN A 20 -16.70 -2.38 -10.38
C GLN A 20 -16.74 -0.88 -10.08
N ALA A 21 -17.49 -0.12 -10.88
CA ALA A 21 -17.82 1.28 -10.59
C ALA A 21 -18.70 1.40 -9.31
N ASN A 22 -18.45 2.44 -8.50
CA ASN A 22 -19.20 2.78 -7.29
C ASN A 22 -19.41 1.62 -6.30
N VAL A 23 -18.36 0.84 -6.01
CA VAL A 23 -18.41 -0.32 -5.10
C VAL A 23 -18.87 0.02 -3.66
N HIS A 24 -18.78 1.29 -3.26
CA HIS A 24 -19.25 1.81 -1.97
C HIS A 24 -20.75 2.14 -1.95
N GLY A 25 -21.44 2.15 -3.09
CA GLY A 25 -22.87 2.48 -3.16
C GLY A 25 -23.18 3.94 -2.83
N LEU A 26 -22.28 4.88 -3.15
CA LEU A 26 -22.51 6.31 -2.98
C LEU A 26 -23.69 6.77 -3.83
N ASP A 27 -24.39 7.82 -3.39
CA ASP A 27 -25.44 8.43 -4.19
C ASP A 27 -24.89 9.06 -5.49
N PRO A 28 -25.72 9.27 -6.52
CA PRO A 28 -25.25 9.78 -7.81
C PRO A 28 -24.61 11.18 -7.77
N GLU A 29 -24.95 12.04 -6.80
CA GLU A 29 -24.37 13.37 -6.67
C GLU A 29 -23.01 13.35 -5.99
N GLN A 30 -22.81 12.45 -5.02
CA GLN A 30 -21.52 12.17 -4.41
C GLN A 30 -20.59 11.48 -5.40
N TRP A 31 -21.03 10.40 -6.05
CA TRP A 31 -20.21 9.64 -7.00
C TRP A 31 -19.71 10.50 -8.16
N LYS A 32 -20.53 11.45 -8.65
CA LYS A 32 -20.14 12.41 -9.69
C LYS A 32 -19.00 13.36 -9.27
N LYS A 33 -18.75 13.51 -7.97
CA LYS A 33 -17.66 14.32 -7.40
C LYS A 33 -16.46 13.45 -6.98
N THR A 34 -16.56 12.12 -7.07
CA THR A 34 -15.48 11.19 -6.74
C THR A 34 -14.52 11.08 -7.92
N GLU A 35 -13.23 11.33 -7.67
CA GLU A 35 -12.16 11.00 -8.62
C GLU A 35 -11.77 9.53 -8.47
N VAL A 36 -11.62 8.82 -9.58
CA VAL A 36 -11.14 7.43 -9.60
C VAL A 36 -9.66 7.43 -9.98
N VAL A 37 -8.84 6.94 -9.05
CA VAL A 37 -7.39 6.76 -9.17
C VAL A 37 -7.08 5.33 -8.73
N TYR A 38 -6.42 4.52 -9.57
CA TYR A 38 -6.26 3.07 -9.37
C TYR A 38 -4.93 2.72 -8.66
N ILE A 39 -4.27 1.61 -9.00
CA ILE A 39 -2.94 1.28 -8.46
C ILE A 39 -2.12 0.55 -9.52
N ASP A 40 -0.97 1.12 -9.93
CA ASP A 40 0.07 0.32 -10.60
C ASP A 40 1.36 0.33 -9.74
N ILE A 41 1.62 -0.80 -9.08
CA ILE A 41 2.80 -1.01 -8.25
C ILE A 41 4.09 -1.27 -9.04
N ALA A 42 4.01 -1.57 -10.34
CA ALA A 42 5.18 -1.70 -11.22
C ALA A 42 5.51 -0.41 -11.98
N ASP A 43 4.55 0.51 -12.15
CA ASP A 43 4.78 1.81 -12.78
C ASP A 43 5.65 2.72 -11.88
N LYS A 44 6.95 2.67 -12.13
CA LYS A 44 7.96 3.51 -11.46
C LYS A 44 7.69 5.03 -11.60
N THR A 45 6.88 5.47 -12.55
CA THR A 45 6.47 6.89 -12.65
C THR A 45 5.47 7.33 -11.58
N GLN A 46 5.00 6.40 -10.74
CA GLN A 46 4.09 6.63 -9.62
C GLN A 46 4.81 6.61 -8.26
N VAL A 47 6.14 6.70 -8.27
CA VAL A 47 7.02 6.70 -7.09
C VAL A 47 8.01 7.86 -7.22
N ASP A 48 8.06 8.75 -6.24
CA ASP A 48 9.04 9.83 -6.19
C ASP A 48 10.47 9.28 -6.10
N ALA A 49 11.42 9.97 -6.73
CA ALA A 49 12.83 9.56 -6.75
C ALA A 49 13.43 9.44 -5.33
N LYS A 50 12.94 10.23 -4.36
CA LYS A 50 13.34 10.17 -2.94
C LYS A 50 12.82 8.94 -2.19
N ASP A 51 11.70 8.36 -2.64
CA ASP A 51 11.03 7.23 -1.99
C ASP A 51 11.28 5.89 -2.72
N TYR A 52 11.88 5.93 -3.92
CA TYR A 52 12.25 4.73 -4.67
C TYR A 52 13.37 3.94 -3.98
N LYS A 53 13.13 2.64 -3.78
CA LYS A 53 14.16 1.67 -3.38
C LYS A 53 14.10 0.43 -4.28
N PRO A 54 15.23 -0.12 -4.77
CA PRO A 54 15.25 -1.32 -5.60
C PRO A 54 14.64 -2.56 -4.92
N GLU A 55 14.88 -2.75 -3.62
CA GLU A 55 14.34 -3.86 -2.83
C GLU A 55 12.83 -3.76 -2.61
N GLU A 56 12.24 -2.59 -2.83
CA GLU A 56 10.80 -2.31 -2.80
C GLU A 56 10.25 -2.12 -4.24
N ASP A 57 10.84 -2.78 -5.25
CA ASP A 57 10.41 -2.69 -6.65
C ASP A 57 9.87 -4.00 -7.26
N PRO A 58 8.53 -4.16 -7.35
CA PRO A 58 7.88 -5.30 -8.01
C PRO A 58 8.28 -5.51 -9.47
N ALA A 59 8.78 -4.49 -10.16
CA ALA A 59 9.25 -4.62 -11.55
C ALA A 59 10.57 -5.41 -11.68
N ILE A 60 11.28 -5.64 -10.58
CA ILE A 60 12.51 -6.45 -10.53
C ILE A 60 12.49 -7.54 -9.45
N PHE A 61 11.57 -7.47 -8.48
CA PHE A 61 11.39 -8.51 -7.47
C PHE A 61 10.72 -9.78 -8.04
N LYS A 62 11.25 -10.95 -7.65
CA LYS A 62 10.61 -12.24 -7.88
C LYS A 62 10.58 -13.03 -6.58
N SER A 63 9.40 -13.52 -6.21
CA SER A 63 9.18 -14.37 -5.05
C SER A 63 9.78 -15.76 -5.27
N GLU A 64 10.56 -16.23 -4.30
CA GLU A 64 11.12 -17.58 -4.29
C GLU A 64 10.07 -18.63 -3.89
N LYS A 65 9.19 -18.31 -2.93
CA LYS A 65 8.19 -19.27 -2.43
C LYS A 65 6.99 -19.45 -3.36
N THR A 66 6.63 -18.43 -4.13
CA THR A 66 5.42 -18.42 -4.98
C THR A 66 5.72 -18.30 -6.48
N GLY A 67 6.95 -17.98 -6.86
CA GLY A 67 7.35 -17.74 -8.25
C GLY A 67 6.77 -16.47 -8.89
N ARG A 68 5.98 -15.67 -8.16
CA ARG A 68 5.34 -14.43 -8.64
C ARG A 68 6.38 -13.33 -8.89
N GLY A 69 6.15 -12.54 -9.93
CA GLY A 69 7.06 -11.47 -10.37
C GLY A 69 8.20 -11.96 -11.27
N PRO A 70 8.98 -11.04 -11.88
CA PRO A 70 8.80 -9.59 -11.84
C PRO A 70 7.55 -9.11 -12.62
N LEU A 71 7.01 -7.97 -12.21
CA LEU A 71 5.85 -7.33 -12.83
C LEU A 71 6.30 -6.43 -13.99
N GLY A 72 6.31 -6.96 -15.21
CA GLY A 72 6.66 -6.20 -16.41
C GLY A 72 5.58 -5.18 -16.83
N PRO A 73 5.85 -4.28 -17.80
CA PRO A 73 4.97 -3.15 -18.15
C PRO A 73 3.52 -3.49 -18.58
N ASN A 74 3.23 -4.76 -18.91
CA ASN A 74 1.91 -5.24 -19.31
C ASN A 74 1.23 -6.11 -18.23
N TRP A 75 1.71 -6.09 -16.98
CA TRP A 75 1.18 -6.96 -15.91
C TRP A 75 -0.27 -6.59 -15.51
N LYS A 76 -0.64 -5.31 -15.62
CA LYS A 76 -1.99 -4.72 -15.56
C LYS A 76 -2.01 -3.46 -16.44
N GLN A 77 -3.20 -2.91 -16.75
CA GLN A 77 -3.37 -1.80 -17.71
C GLN A 77 -3.81 -0.44 -17.11
N GLU A 78 -4.00 -0.27 -15.80
CA GLU A 78 -4.64 0.95 -15.22
C GLU A 78 -3.95 1.53 -13.95
N LYS A 79 -4.13 2.85 -13.66
CA LYS A 79 -3.14 3.71 -12.96
C LYS A 79 -3.54 4.49 -11.67
N ARG A 80 -2.54 4.61 -10.75
CA ARG A 80 -2.25 5.68 -9.74
C ARG A 80 -2.92 5.74 -8.35
N LEU A 81 -2.08 5.64 -7.30
CA LEU A 81 -2.23 6.16 -5.91
C LEU A 81 -2.56 5.18 -4.74
N PHE A 82 -1.67 4.22 -4.46
CA PHE A 82 -1.28 3.80 -3.09
C PHE A 82 0.09 3.09 -3.14
N THR A 83 1.05 3.71 -3.82
CA THR A 83 2.14 2.99 -4.50
C THR A 83 3.14 2.33 -3.53
N LYS A 84 3.66 3.06 -2.54
CA LYS A 84 4.77 2.59 -1.67
C LYS A 84 4.39 1.37 -0.82
N PHE A 85 3.26 1.42 -0.11
CA PHE A 85 2.80 0.33 0.75
C PHE A 85 2.54 -0.96 -0.04
N HIS A 86 1.82 -0.90 -1.15
CA HIS A 86 1.50 -2.11 -1.93
C HIS A 86 2.73 -2.69 -2.66
N ARG A 87 3.70 -1.84 -3.03
CA ARG A 87 5.02 -2.28 -3.52
C ARG A 87 5.79 -3.07 -2.46
N GLN A 88 5.92 -2.51 -1.25
CA GLN A 88 6.52 -3.20 -0.10
C GLN A 88 5.79 -4.52 0.20
N LEU A 89 4.45 -4.50 0.26
CA LEU A 89 3.65 -5.70 0.52
C LEU A 89 3.89 -6.81 -0.52
N PHE A 90 4.03 -6.47 -1.81
CA PHE A 90 4.38 -7.45 -2.84
C PHE A 90 5.82 -7.97 -2.69
N CYS A 91 6.81 -7.09 -2.52
CA CYS A 91 8.22 -7.48 -2.37
C CYS A 91 8.52 -8.23 -1.07
N LEU A 92 7.63 -8.15 -0.08
CA LEU A 92 7.74 -8.87 1.20
C LEU A 92 6.91 -10.16 1.23
N ILE A 93 6.30 -10.59 0.11
CA ILE A 93 5.41 -11.76 0.06
C ILE A 93 6.03 -13.02 0.65
N ASP A 94 7.31 -13.30 0.41
CA ASP A 94 7.98 -14.48 0.95
C ASP A 94 8.11 -14.46 2.49
N LYS A 95 8.00 -13.28 3.12
CA LYS A 95 7.99 -13.16 4.59
C LYS A 95 6.62 -13.43 5.20
N TRP A 96 5.52 -13.02 4.55
CA TRP A 96 4.17 -13.08 5.14
C TRP A 96 3.24 -14.17 4.56
N ILE A 97 3.51 -14.71 3.37
CA ILE A 97 2.58 -15.65 2.68
C ILE A 97 2.30 -16.96 3.45
N GLY A 98 3.16 -17.33 4.39
CA GLY A 98 3.00 -18.51 5.23
C GLY A 98 2.57 -18.24 6.68
N LEU A 99 2.28 -16.98 7.04
CA LEU A 99 1.86 -16.62 8.41
C LEU A 99 0.39 -16.95 8.64
N THR A 100 0.08 -17.45 9.83
CA THR A 100 -1.30 -17.60 10.29
C THR A 100 -1.82 -16.31 10.95
N MET A 101 -3.13 -16.19 11.13
CA MET A 101 -3.70 -15.07 11.90
C MET A 101 -3.25 -15.03 13.37
N GLU A 102 -2.80 -16.17 13.93
CA GLU A 102 -2.22 -16.23 15.27
C GLU A 102 -0.80 -15.64 15.28
N ASP A 103 0.00 -15.93 14.24
CA ASP A 103 1.32 -15.31 14.07
C ASP A 103 1.21 -13.79 13.88
N ILE A 104 0.24 -13.33 13.09
CA ILE A 104 0.00 -11.89 12.89
C ILE A 104 -0.33 -11.21 14.22
N ARG A 105 -1.22 -11.77 15.05
CA ARG A 105 -1.56 -11.18 16.37
C ARG A 105 -0.35 -11.12 17.31
N ARG A 106 0.48 -12.15 17.32
CA ARG A 106 1.73 -12.14 18.10
C ARG A 106 2.68 -11.05 17.61
N ILE A 107 2.83 -10.91 16.29
CA ILE A 107 3.64 -9.85 15.67
C ILE A 107 3.06 -8.46 15.98
N GLU A 108 1.74 -8.28 16.02
CA GLU A 108 1.09 -7.03 16.43
C GLU A 108 1.45 -6.65 17.88
N GLU A 109 1.37 -7.60 18.81
CA GLU A 109 1.74 -7.39 20.23
C GLU A 109 3.25 -7.14 20.45
N GLU A 110 4.12 -7.73 19.63
CA GLU A 110 5.57 -7.50 19.65
C GLU A 110 5.89 -6.11 19.06
N THR A 111 5.38 -5.83 17.85
CA THR A 111 5.57 -4.57 17.12
C THR A 111 5.04 -3.38 17.92
N GLN A 112 3.93 -3.51 18.66
CA GLN A 112 3.42 -2.43 19.51
C GLN A 112 4.47 -1.98 20.54
N LYS A 113 5.11 -2.94 21.23
CA LYS A 113 6.12 -2.66 22.25
C LYS A 113 7.37 -2.03 21.63
N GLU A 114 7.83 -2.59 20.51
CA GLU A 114 8.97 -2.04 19.76
C GLU A 114 8.72 -0.60 19.31
N LEU A 115 7.53 -0.30 18.76
CA LEU A 115 7.18 1.04 18.30
C LEU A 115 7.07 2.06 19.44
N ASP A 116 6.54 1.67 20.61
CA ASP A 116 6.52 2.54 21.79
C ASP A 116 7.95 2.84 22.28
N GLU A 117 8.84 1.85 22.33
CA GLU A 117 10.26 2.06 22.68
C GLU A 117 11.02 2.90 21.64
N MET A 118 10.83 2.63 20.35
CA MET A 118 11.45 3.38 19.25
C MET A 118 11.01 4.85 19.26
N ARG A 119 9.75 5.15 19.62
CA ARG A 119 9.25 6.52 19.74
C ARG A 119 9.94 7.32 20.84
N GLU A 120 10.38 6.67 21.91
CA GLU A 120 11.08 7.33 23.03
C GLU A 120 12.60 7.44 22.81
N LYS A 121 13.21 6.47 22.12
CA LYS A 121 14.67 6.30 22.08
C LYS A 121 15.31 6.69 20.74
N ASP A 122 14.61 6.53 19.63
CA ASP A 122 15.22 6.68 18.30
C ASP A 122 15.10 8.11 17.75
N PRO A 123 16.05 8.55 16.90
CA PRO A 123 15.90 9.77 16.13
C PRO A 123 14.76 9.64 15.08
N VAL A 124 14.24 10.79 14.64
CA VAL A 124 13.24 10.88 13.58
C VAL A 124 13.71 10.16 12.31
N LYS A 125 12.86 9.29 11.77
CA LYS A 125 13.13 8.42 10.62
C LYS A 125 11.87 8.15 9.81
N GLY A 126 12.02 7.72 8.55
CA GLY A 126 10.90 7.44 7.64
C GLY A 126 10.78 8.47 6.52
N SER A 127 9.59 8.60 5.93
CA SER A 127 9.34 9.59 4.88
C SER A 127 9.12 10.98 5.48
N SER A 128 9.78 11.99 4.92
CA SER A 128 9.48 13.40 5.14
C SER A 128 8.39 13.89 4.17
N ALA A 129 7.63 14.90 4.60
CA ALA A 129 6.78 15.66 3.70
C ALA A 129 7.60 16.29 2.56
N SER A 130 6.96 16.58 1.42
CA SER A 130 7.51 17.56 0.48
C SER A 130 7.61 18.93 1.16
N GLU A 131 8.71 19.63 0.90
CA GLU A 131 8.75 21.08 1.05
C GLU A 131 8.16 21.65 -0.24
N ASP A 132 6.89 22.05 -0.18
CA ASP A 132 6.17 22.80 -1.23
C ASP A 132 6.21 24.31 -0.93
#